data_AF-A0A7Y2ILF9-F1
#
_entry.id   AF-A0A7Y2ILF9-F1
#
_cell.length_a   1.000
_cell.length_b   1.000
_cell.length_c   1.000
_cell.angle_alpha   90.00
_cell.angle_beta   90.00
_cell.angle_gamma   90.00
#
_symmetry.space_group_name_H-M   'P 1'
#
loop_
_entity.id
_entity.type
_entity.pdbx_description
1 polymer ?
#
loop_
_entity_poly.entity_id
_entity_poly.type
_entity_poly.pdbx_seq_one_letter_code
_entity_poly.pdbx_strand_id
1 'polypeptide(L)' 'MPLDEINLRIISALGRDARMPLAQLAKTLGLSTASVHQRYKRLVDQGYITGSRIEVDWERLGL' A
#
# COMPACT_ATOMS: atom_id res chain seq x y z
N MET A 1 -10.92 -13.22 1.49
CA MET A 1 -10.37 -13.47 0.12
C MET A 1 -8.97 -14.01 0.32
N PRO A 2 -8.58 -15.11 -0.33
CA PRO A 2 -7.19 -15.55 -0.26
C PRO A 2 -6.26 -14.44 -0.77
N LEU A 3 -5.10 -14.30 -0.14
CA LEU A 3 -4.10 -13.33 -0.56
C LEU A 3 -3.53 -13.80 -1.91
N ASP A 4 -3.99 -13.18 -3.01
CA ASP A 4 -3.52 -13.48 -4.36
C ASP A 4 -2.24 -12.69 -4.71
N GLU A 5 -1.61 -13.06 -5.82
CA GLU A 5 -0.37 -12.43 -6.29
C GLU A 5 -0.52 -10.91 -6.48
N ILE A 6 -1.69 -10.45 -6.96
CA ILE A 6 -1.96 -9.02 -7.14
C ILE A 6 -1.97 -8.30 -5.80
N ASN A 7 -2.62 -8.88 -4.79
CA ASN A 7 -2.65 -8.31 -3.44
C ASN A 7 -1.24 -8.23 -2.84
N LEU A 8 -0.41 -9.27 -3.03
CA LEU A 8 0.99 -9.25 -2.60
C LEU A 8 1.79 -8.14 -3.29
N ARG A 9 1.56 -7.92 -4.59
CA ARG A 9 2.20 -6.83 -5.34
C ARG A 9 1.74 -5.45 -4.87
N ILE A 10 0.46 -5.28 -4.52
CA ILE A 10 -0.06 -4.05 -3.90
C ILE A 10 0.64 -3.78 -2.58
N ILE A 11 0.70 -4.78 -1.68
CA ILE A 11 1.38 -4.66 -0.37
C ILE A 11 2.86 -4.33 -0.57
N SER A 12 3.55 -5.03 -1.48
CA SER A 12 4.97 -4.80 -1.75
C SER A 12 5.25 -3.40 -2.30
N ALA A 13 4.38 -2.88 -3.18
CA ALA A 13 4.53 -1.54 -3.72
C ALA A 13 4.28 -0.46 -2.64
N LEU A 14 3.19 -0.58 -1.88
CA LEU A 14 2.88 0.36 -0.80
C LEU A 14 3.83 0.25 0.39
N GLY A 15 4.43 -0.91 0.62
CA GLY A 15 5.48 -1.08 1.62
C GLY A 15 6.78 -0.35 1.27
N ARG A 16 7.04 -0.13 -0.04
CA ARG A 16 8.17 0.69 -0.50
C ARG A 16 7.83 2.19 -0.51
N ASP A 17 6.62 2.53 -0.92
CA ASP A 17 6.13 3.91 -0.89
C ASP A 17 4.65 3.94 -0.52
N ALA A 18 4.39 4.14 0.77
CA ALA A 18 3.04 4.20 1.30
C ALA A 18 2.25 5.44 0.85
N ARG A 19 2.93 6.44 0.25
CA ARG A 19 2.31 7.66 -0.28
C ARG A 19 1.97 7.55 -1.76
N MET A 20 2.32 6.43 -2.41
CA MET A 20 2.06 6.22 -3.83
C MET A 20 0.55 6.34 -4.11
N PRO A 21 0.12 7.23 -5.01
CA PRO A 21 -1.27 7.34 -5.39
C PRO A 21 -1.79 6.02 -6.00
N LEU A 22 -2.99 5.58 -5.61
CA LEU A 22 -3.56 4.33 -6.12
C LEU A 22 -3.71 4.31 -7.65
N ALA A 23 -3.91 5.46 -8.28
CA ALA A 23 -3.93 5.58 -9.74
C ALA A 23 -2.55 5.31 -10.38
N GLN A 24 -1.46 5.73 -9.72
CA GLN A 24 -0.10 5.42 -10.16
C GLN A 24 0.20 3.94 -9.94
N LEU A 25 -0.15 3.40 -8.76
CA LEU A 25 -0.02 1.98 -8.47
C LEU A 25 -0.75 1.11 -9.51
N ALA A 26 -1.96 1.50 -9.89
CA ALA A 26 -2.73 0.83 -10.93
C ALA A 26 -2.01 0.79 -12.29
N LYS A 27 -1.42 1.92 -12.71
CA LYS A 27 -0.58 1.96 -13.92
C LYS A 27 0.62 1.00 -13.82
N THR A 28 1.33 0.99 -12.70
CA THR A 28 2.49 0.11 -12.48
C THR A 28 2.11 -1.37 -12.47
N LEU A 29 0.90 -1.72 -12.02
CA LEU A 29 0.41 -3.10 -11.97
C LEU A 29 -0.31 -3.54 -13.24
N GLY A 30 -0.55 -2.64 -14.21
CA GLY A 30 -1.33 -2.94 -15.42
C GLY A 30 -2.82 -3.19 -15.12
N LEU A 31 -3.37 -2.52 -14.09
CA LEU A 31 -4.73 -2.70 -13.60
C LEU A 31 -5.54 -1.39 -13.71
N SER A 32 -6.87 -1.51 -13.63
CA SER A 32 -7.71 -0.33 -13.46
C SER A 32 -7.60 0.25 -12.04
N THR A 33 -7.69 1.57 -11.93
CA THR A 33 -7.68 2.26 -10.62
C THR A 33 -8.79 1.75 -9.70
N ALA A 34 -9.98 1.47 -10.25
CA ALA A 34 -11.11 0.93 -9.48
C ALA A 34 -10.81 -0.46 -8.89
N SER A 35 -10.14 -1.34 -9.65
CA SER A 35 -9.74 -2.68 -9.18
C SER A 35 -8.72 -2.59 -8.05
N VAL A 36 -7.69 -1.74 -8.21
CA VAL A 36 -6.68 -1.51 -7.16
C VAL A 36 -7.32 -0.89 -5.92
N HIS A 37 -8.24 0.07 -6.08
CA HIS A 37 -8.94 0.68 -4.96
C HIS A 37 -9.77 -0.33 -4.16
N GLN A 38 -10.55 -1.19 -4.84
CA GLN A 38 -11.31 -2.24 -4.16
C GLN A 38 -10.40 -3.23 -3.42
N ARG A 39 -9.29 -3.63 -4.04
CA ARG A 39 -8.31 -4.54 -3.43
C ARG A 39 -7.64 -3.92 -2.21
N TYR A 40 -7.14 -2.69 -2.34
CA TYR A 40 -6.58 -1.91 -1.25
C TYR A 40 -7.57 -1.80 -0.09
N LYS A 41 -8.81 -1.38 -0.36
CA LYS A 41 -9.85 -1.28 0.67
C LYS A 41 -10.07 -2.60 1.41
N ARG A 42 -10.18 -3.73 0.69
CA ARG A 42 -10.33 -5.04 1.32
C ARG A 42 -9.11 -5.46 2.15
N LEU A 43 -7.90 -5.13 1.70
CA LEU A 43 -6.67 -5.40 2.46
C LEU A 43 -6.64 -4.62 3.77
N VAL A 44 -7.13 -3.39 3.78
CA VAL A 44 -7.31 -2.59 4.99
C VAL A 44 -8.43 -3.16 5.87
N ASP A 45 -9.61 -3.39 5.30
CA ASP A 45 -10.79 -3.89 6.03
C ASP A 45 -10.53 -5.28 6.67
N GLN A 46 -9.66 -6.10 6.07
CA GLN A 46 -9.25 -7.42 6.59
C GLN A 46 -8.01 -7.37 7.52
N GLY A 47 -7.43 -6.19 7.75
CA GLY A 47 -6.29 -6.01 8.65
C GLY A 47 -4.92 -6.41 8.08
N TYR A 48 -4.82 -6.75 6.79
CA TYR A 48 -3.52 -6.98 6.13
C TYR A 48 -2.72 -5.68 6.00
N ILE A 49 -3.40 -4.54 5.83
CA ILE A 49 -2.80 -3.20 5.88
C ILE A 49 -3.41 -2.46 7.06
N THR A 50 -2.62 -2.29 8.12
CA THR A 50 -3.10 -1.63 9.36
C THR A 50 -2.89 -0.12 9.37
N GLY A 51 -2.10 0.41 8.43
CA GLY A 51 -1.78 1.83 8.33
C GLY A 51 -0.37 2.07 7.76
N SER A 52 0.00 3.33 7.64
CA SER A 52 1.36 3.77 7.30
C SER A 52 2.01 4.43 8.51
N ARG A 53 3.34 4.40 8.56
CA ARG A 53 4.14 5.06 9.60
C ARG A 53 5.21 5.91 8.94
N ILE A 54 5.65 6.93 9.65
CA ILE A 54 6.83 7.71 9.29
C ILE A 54 8.06 7.08 9.96
N GLU A 55 9.19 7.11 9.26
CA GLU A 55 10.49 6.87 9.87
C GLU A 55 11.06 8.22 10.31
N VAL A 56 11.48 8.28 11.57
CA VAL A 56 11.99 9.51 12.19
C VAL A 56 13.46 9.33 12.44
N ASP A 57 14.25 10.30 12.00
CA ASP A 57 15.63 10.47 12.43
C ASP A 57 15.64 11.11 13.82
N TRP A 58 15.82 10.28 14.84
CA TRP A 58 15.77 10.70 16.23
C TRP A 58 16.95 11.60 16.61
N GLU A 59 18.14 11.38 16.05
CA GLU A 59 19.31 12.22 16.29
C GLU A 59 19.07 13.66 15.81
N ARG A 60 18.46 13.81 14.62
CA ARG A 60 18.07 15.13 14.10
C ARG A 60 16.92 15.77 14.87
N LEU A 61 16.06 14.97 15.49
CA LEU A 61 14.97 15.47 16.31
C LEU A 61 15.46 16.06 17.63
N GLY A 62 16.68 15.71 18.06
CA GLY A 62 17.29 16.20 19.30
C GLY A 62 16.61 15.66 20.56
N LEU A 63 15.96 14.49 20.47
CA LEU A 63 15.35 13.77 21.60
C LEU A 63 16.19 12.56 22.01
#